data_AF-A0A6A4GPN5-F1
#
_entry.id   AF-A0A6A4GPN5-F1
#
_cell.length_a   1.000
_cell.length_b   1.000
_cell.length_c   1.000
_cell.angle_alpha   90.00
_cell.angle_beta   90.00
_cell.angle_gamma   90.00
#
_symmetry.space_group_name_H-M   'P 1'
#
loop_
_entity.id
_entity.type
_entity.pdbx_description
1 polymer ?
#
loop_
_entity_poly.entity_id
_entity_poly.type
_entity_poly.pdbx_seq_one_letter_code
_entity_poly.pdbx_strand_id
1 'polypeptide(L)' 'SLAYVLMFFLRGALPWQGLKAATKKQKYDRIMEKKMTTPTDLLCRGFPNEFGI' A
#
# COMPACT_ATOMS: atom_id res chain seq x y z
N SER A 1 -9.64 2.84 4.12
CA SER A 1 -8.58 2.30 5.00
C SER A 1 -8.70 0.81 5.30
N LEU A 2 -9.90 0.26 5.53
CA LEU A 2 -10.09 -1.18 5.83
C LEU A 2 -9.49 -2.12 4.76
N ALA A 3 -9.69 -1.83 3.47
CA ALA A 3 -9.12 -2.62 2.38
C ALA A 3 -7.58 -2.77 2.49
N TYR A 4 -6.86 -1.69 2.81
CA TYR A 4 -5.41 -1.75 3.02
C TYR A 4 -5.02 -2.59 4.24
N VAL A 5 -5.87 -2.63 5.29
CA VAL A 5 -5.64 -3.48 6.47
C VAL A 5 -5.84 -4.96 6.13
N LEU A 6 -6.91 -5.29 5.40
CA LEU A 6 -7.14 -6.65 4.90
C LEU A 6 -5.99 -7.09 3.99
N MET A 7 -5.58 -6.22 3.06
CA MET A 7 -4.45 -6.49 2.18
C MET A 7 -3.13 -6.66 2.94
N PHE A 8 -2.94 -5.91 4.01
CA PHE A 8 -1.80 -6.08 4.91
C PHE A 8 -1.82 -7.45 5.60
N PHE A 9 -2.96 -7.92 6.10
CA PHE A 9 -3.06 -9.26 6.68
C PHE A 9 -2.77 -10.37 5.65
N LEU A 10 -3.25 -10.20 4.42
CA LEU A 10 -3.03 -11.17 3.33
C LEU A 10 -1.58 -11.20 2.82
N ARG A 11 -0.89 -10.05 2.75
CA ARG A 11 0.49 -9.95 2.21
C ARG A 11 1.58 -9.96 3.27
N GLY A 12 1.24 -9.72 4.54
CA GLY A 12 2.17 -9.44 5.62
C GLY A 12 2.82 -8.05 5.57
N ALA A 13 2.94 -7.43 4.39
CA ALA A 13 3.45 -6.08 4.22
C ALA A 13 2.86 -5.35 3.00
N LEU A 14 2.80 -4.03 3.10
CA LEU A 14 2.36 -3.10 2.06
C LEU A 14 3.56 -2.37 1.44
N PRO A 15 3.51 -2.03 0.13
CA PRO A 15 4.64 -1.42 -0.58
C PRO A 15 5.11 -0.07 -0.04
N TRP A 16 4.28 0.62 0.73
CA TRP A 16 4.58 1.91 1.35
C TRP A 16 5.03 1.80 2.82
N GLN A 17 5.24 0.58 3.34
CA GLN A 17 5.84 0.38 4.66
C GLN A 17 7.37 0.50 4.59
N GLY A 18 7.99 0.95 5.68
CA GLY A 18 9.46 1.06 5.78
C GLY A 18 10.09 2.18 4.95
N LEU A 19 9.31 3.06 4.32
CA LEU A 19 9.83 4.21 3.58
C LEU A 19 10.62 5.13 4.51
N LYS A 20 11.91 5.30 4.22
CA LYS A 20 12.80 6.24 4.92
C LYS A 20 12.45 7.66 4.50
N ALA A 21 12.52 8.61 5.42
CA ALA A 21 12.38 10.05 5.15
C ALA A 21 13.01 10.84 6.31
N ALA A 22 13.49 12.06 6.04
CA ALA A 22 14.13 12.89 7.06
C ALA A 22 13.11 13.57 7.98
N THR A 23 11.92 13.92 7.45
CA THR A 23 10.85 14.59 8.21
C THR A 23 9.54 13.81 8.13
N LYS A 24 8.64 14.04 9.10
CA LYS A 24 7.29 13.46 9.08
C LYS A 24 6.53 13.82 7.80
N LYS A 25 6.59 15.09 7.37
CA LYS A 25 5.93 15.56 6.14
C LYS A 25 6.41 14.76 4.92
N GLN A 26 7.74 14.68 4.72
CA GLN A 26 8.31 13.89 3.63
C GLN A 26 7.95 12.40 3.71
N LYS A 27 7.82 11.84 4.91
CA LYS A 27 7.38 10.46 5.09
C LYS A 27 5.95 10.26 4.57
N TYR A 28 5.04 11.17 4.92
CA TYR A 28 3.66 11.12 4.45
C TYR A 28 3.55 11.36 2.94
N ASP A 29 4.31 12.32 2.40
CA ASP A 29 4.35 12.60 0.96
C ASP A 29 4.81 11.35 0.18
N ARG A 30 5.87 10.68 0.64
CA ARG A 30 6.36 9.42 0.03
C ARG A 30 5.36 8.28 0.14
N ILE A 31 4.65 8.15 1.28
CA ILE A 31 3.60 7.14 1.45
C ILE A 31 2.46 7.41 0.47
N MET A 32 2.05 8.67 0.33
CA MET A 32 0.99 9.08 -0.58
C MET A 32 1.37 8.80 -2.03
N GLU A 33 2.57 9.23 -2.45
CA GLU A 33 3.11 8.94 -3.78
C GLU A 33 3.16 7.44 -4.05
N LYS A 34 3.65 6.64 -3.09
CA LYS A 34 3.73 5.19 -3.25
C LYS A 34 2.36 4.52 -3.33
N LYS A 35 1.35 5.03 -2.61
CA LYS A 35 -0.04 4.57 -2.74
C LYS A 35 -0.62 4.91 -4.12
N MET A 36 -0.41 6.13 -4.61
CA MET A 36 -0.91 6.57 -5.92
C MET A 36 -0.25 5.82 -7.09
N THR A 37 1.04 5.52 -6.96
CA THR A 37 1.82 4.81 -7.98
C THR A 37 1.71 3.29 -7.90
N THR A 38 1.05 2.74 -6.87
CA THR A 38 0.77 1.31 -6.77
C THR A 38 -0.67 1.06 -7.22
N PRO A 39 -0.89 0.57 -8.46
CA PRO A 39 -2.24 0.26 -8.92
C PRO A 39 -2.85 -0.88 -8.12
N THR A 40 -4.17 -0.86 -7.94
CA THR A 40 -4.91 -1.87 -7.15
C THR A 40 -4.68 -3.28 -7.68
N ASP A 41 -4.67 -3.46 -9.01
CA ASP A 41 -4.38 -4.75 -9.65
C ASP A 41 -3.02 -5.32 -9.21
N LEU A 42 -1.98 -4.47 -9.17
CA LEU A 42 -0.65 -4.88 -8.72
C LEU A 42 -0.61 -5.20 -7.22
N LEU A 43 -1.35 -4.43 -6.41
CA LEU A 43 -1.44 -4.64 -4.97
C LEU A 43 -2.12 -5.98 -4.64
N CYS A 44 -3.19 -6.30 -5.37
CA CYS A 44 -4.05 -7.47 -5.18
C CYS A 44 -3.64 -8.67 -6.03
N ARG A 45 -2.58 -8.55 -6.84
CA ARG A 45 -2.06 -9.64 -7.67
C ARG A 45 -1.78 -10.89 -6.84
N GLY A 46 -2.34 -12.02 -7.26
CA GLY A 46 -2.22 -13.32 -6.59
C GLY A 46 -3.25 -13.56 -5.48
N PHE A 47 -4.20 -12.63 -5.29
CA PHE A 47 -5.34 -12.76 -4.39
C PHE A 47 -6.66 -12.77 -5.18
N PRO A 48 -7.78 -13.17 -4.56
CA PRO A 48 -9.09 -13.17 -5.22
C PRO A 48 -9.48 -11.78 -5.79
N ASN A 49 -10.19 -11.77 -6.91
CA ASN A 49 -10.53 -10.55 -7.66
C ASN A 49 -11.41 -9.58 -6.85
N GLU A 50 -12.11 -10.07 -5.83
CA GLU A 50 -12.93 -9.27 -4.91
C GLU A 50 -12.12 -8.21 -4.14
N PHE A 51 -10.79 -8.39 -4.06
CA PHE A 51 -9.89 -7.40 -3.47
C PHE A 51 -9.42 -6.33 -4.48
N GLY A 52 -9.51 -6.60 -5.78
CA GLY A 52 -9.00 -5.77 -6.88
C GLY A 52 -10.01 -4.81 -7.52
N ILE A 53 -11.16 -4.61 -6.88
CA ILE A 53 -12.29 -3.81 -7.40
C ILE A 53 -11.94 -2.31 -7.45
#